data_AF-A0A1Q9P1U8-F1
#
_entry.id   AF-A0A1Q9P1U8-F1
#
_cell.length_a   1.000
_cell.length_b   1.000
_cell.length_c   1.000
_cell.angle_alpha   90.00
_cell.angle_beta   90.00
_cell.angle_gamma   90.00
#
_symmetry.space_group_name_H-M   'P 1'
#
loop_
_entity.id
_entity.type
_entity.pdbx_description
1 polymer ?
#
loop_
_entity_poly.entity_id
_entity_poly.type
_entity_poly.pdbx_seq_one_letter_code
_entity_poly.pdbx_strand_id
1 'polypeptide(L)'
;MTSVINKLIQSSNDSDLTHKEITRYSRHLIMPEVGVEGQKRLRDAKVLIIGAGGLGSPIAMYLAAAGVGTLGIVDFDVVDYSNLQRQIIHRTTDVGKYIWRKKNDTNHYIYTNSLASLH
;
A
#
# COMPACT_ATOMS: atom_id res chain seq x y z
N MET A 1 2.23 -20.25 -14.75
CA MET A 1 2.51 -19.17 -13.76
C MET A 1 3.68 -19.54 -12.85
N THR A 2 3.68 -20.72 -12.22
CA THR A 2 4.76 -21.19 -11.31
C THR A 2 6.15 -21.24 -11.96
N SER A 3 6.26 -21.65 -13.23
CA SER A 3 7.54 -21.69 -13.97
C SER A 3 8.17 -20.29 -14.16
N VAL A 4 7.35 -19.26 -14.38
CA VAL A 4 7.83 -17.87 -14.55
C VAL A 4 8.29 -17.30 -13.21
N ILE A 5 7.56 -17.57 -12.13
CA ILE A 5 7.96 -17.15 -10.77
C ILE A 5 9.29 -17.80 -10.39
N ASN A 6 9.45 -19.11 -10.63
CA ASN A 6 10.70 -19.81 -10.35
C ASN A 6 11.86 -19.26 -11.18
N LYS A 7 11.61 -18.86 -12.44
CA LYS A 7 12.62 -18.20 -13.28
C LYS A 7 13.01 -16.82 -12.72
N LEU A 8 12.04 -16.01 -12.28
CA LEU A 8 12.27 -14.69 -11.66
C LEU A 8 13.03 -14.80 -10.32
N ILE A 9 12.73 -15.85 -9.55
CA ILE A 9 13.43 -16.18 -8.30
C ILE A 9 14.86 -16.67 -8.59
N GLN A 10 15.06 -17.50 -9.61
CA GLN A 10 16.42 -17.96 -9.96
C GLN A 10 17.28 -16.85 -10.56
N SER A 11 16.68 -15.88 -11.27
CA SER A 11 17.37 -14.67 -11.73
C SER A 11 17.54 -13.62 -10.64
N SER A 12 17.02 -13.83 -9.42
CA SER A 12 16.99 -12.78 -8.38
C SER A 12 18.34 -12.52 -7.72
N ASN A 13 19.41 -13.21 -8.11
CA ASN A 13 20.76 -12.70 -7.81
C ASN A 13 21.05 -11.37 -8.51
N ASP A 14 20.24 -10.98 -9.50
CA ASP A 14 20.33 -9.72 -10.27
C ASP A 14 19.09 -8.81 -10.07
N SER A 15 18.03 -9.31 -9.41
CA SER A 15 16.85 -8.52 -9.07
C SER A 15 16.87 -8.14 -7.59
N ASP A 16 17.04 -6.86 -7.31
CA ASP A 16 17.02 -6.23 -5.97
C ASP A 16 15.68 -6.43 -5.19
N LEU A 17 14.79 -7.32 -5.63
CA LEU A 17 13.52 -7.64 -4.98
C LEU A 17 13.65 -8.93 -4.15
N THR A 18 13.10 -8.91 -2.94
CA THR A 18 13.07 -10.09 -2.08
C THR A 18 12.14 -11.18 -2.62
N HIS A 19 12.35 -12.43 -2.22
CA HIS A 19 11.47 -13.55 -2.57
C HIS A 19 10.00 -13.30 -2.22
N LYS A 20 9.76 -12.62 -1.08
CA LYS A 20 8.41 -12.25 -0.64
C LYS A 20 7.77 -11.22 -1.58
N GLU A 21 8.52 -10.21 -2.01
CA GLU A 21 8.06 -9.23 -2.99
C GLU A 21 7.79 -9.88 -4.35
N ILE A 22 8.68 -10.75 -4.82
CA ILE A 22 8.47 -11.49 -6.08
C ILE A 22 7.19 -12.32 -6.02
N THR A 23 6.94 -12.99 -4.89
CA THR A 23 5.73 -13.80 -4.71
C THR A 23 4.48 -12.91 -4.69
N ARG A 24 4.51 -11.84 -3.89
CA ARG A 24 3.38 -10.91 -3.69
C ARG A 24 3.01 -10.15 -4.97
N TYR A 25 4.01 -9.71 -5.73
CA TYR A 25 3.84 -8.87 -6.92
C TYR A 25 4.01 -9.63 -8.24
N SER A 26 4.05 -10.97 -8.20
CA SER A 26 4.24 -11.83 -9.38
C SER A 26 3.37 -11.45 -10.58
N ARG A 27 2.11 -11.04 -10.36
CA ARG A 27 1.19 -10.59 -11.41
C ARG A 27 1.56 -9.24 -12.02
N HIS A 28 2.19 -8.34 -11.26
CA HIS A 28 2.70 -7.07 -11.81
C HIS A 28 4.01 -7.29 -12.56
N LEU A 29 4.88 -8.19 -12.06
CA LEU A 29 6.19 -8.48 -12.67
C LEU A 29 6.09 -9.06 -14.09
N ILE A 30 4.99 -9.74 -14.41
CA ILE A 30 4.76 -10.28 -15.76
C ILE A 30 4.14 -9.27 -16.73
N MET A 31 3.67 -8.12 -16.25
CA MET A 31 3.12 -7.06 -17.11
C MET A 31 4.27 -6.32 -17.80
N PRO A 32 4.33 -6.28 -19.14
CA PRO A 32 5.40 -5.60 -19.87
C PRO A 32 5.57 -4.12 -19.48
N GLU A 33 4.48 -3.46 -19.10
CA GLU A 33 4.44 -2.04 -18.74
C GLU A 33 5.00 -1.76 -17.34
N VAL A 34 5.07 -2.78 -16.48
CA VAL A 34 5.58 -2.66 -15.10
C VAL A 34 6.92 -3.39 -14.98
N GLY A 35 6.91 -4.71 -15.14
CA GLY A 35 8.12 -5.54 -14.99
C GLY A 35 8.80 -5.40 -13.63
N VAL A 36 10.03 -5.92 -13.54
CA VAL A 36 10.87 -5.84 -12.34
C VAL A 36 11.22 -4.38 -12.01
N GLU A 37 11.62 -3.60 -13.01
CA GLU A 37 12.05 -2.22 -12.80
C GLU A 37 10.90 -1.30 -12.37
N GLY A 38 9.69 -1.47 -12.93
CA GLY A 38 8.52 -0.74 -12.47
C GLY A 38 8.15 -1.09 -11.03
N GLN A 39 8.25 -2.37 -10.64
CA GLN A 39 7.98 -2.78 -9.27
C GLN A 39 9.03 -2.22 -8.27
N LYS A 40 10.31 -2.16 -8.65
CA LYS A 40 11.36 -1.49 -7.86
C LYS A 40 11.05 0.00 -7.70
N ARG A 41 10.67 0.68 -8.78
CA ARG A 41 10.27 2.09 -8.72
C ARG A 41 9.07 2.34 -7.80
N LEU A 42 8.08 1.45 -7.80
CA LEU A 42 6.96 1.52 -6.86
C LEU A 42 7.44 1.34 -5.41
N ARG A 43 8.26 0.32 -5.15
CA ARG A 43 8.85 0.07 -3.82
C ARG A 43 9.64 1.28 -3.31
N ASP A 44 10.38 1.97 -4.17
CA ASP A 44 11.19 3.11 -3.76
C ASP A 44 10.40 4.43 -3.71
N ALA A 45 9.16 4.43 -4.23
CA ALA A 45 8.30 5.61 -4.27
C ALA A 45 7.76 6.01 -2.89
N LYS A 46 7.58 7.34 -2.73
CA LYS A 46 6.94 7.96 -1.58
C LYS A 46 5.78 8.81 -2.06
N VAL A 47 4.58 8.55 -1.57
CA VAL A 47 3.36 9.28 -1.96
C VAL A 47 2.71 9.86 -0.72
N LEU A 48 2.33 11.14 -0.77
CA LEU A 48 1.53 11.80 0.25
C LEU A 48 0.09 11.94 -0.24
N ILE A 49 -0.86 11.47 0.55
CA ILE A 49 -2.30 11.58 0.31
C ILE A 49 -2.86 12.58 1.32
N ILE A 50 -3.48 13.65 0.81
CA ILE A 50 -4.16 14.65 1.63
C ILE A 50 -5.65 14.39 1.53
N GLY A 51 -6.26 13.99 2.65
CA GLY A 51 -7.62 13.50 2.75
C GLY A 51 -7.71 12.01 2.42
N ALA A 52 -8.22 11.23 3.36
CA ALA A 52 -8.51 9.81 3.28
C ALA A 52 -10.01 9.50 3.40
N GLY A 53 -10.84 10.47 3.02
CA GLY A 53 -12.27 10.31 2.81
C GLY A 53 -12.61 9.39 1.62
N GLY A 54 -13.75 9.66 0.95
CA GLY A 54 -14.27 8.76 -0.10
C GLY A 54 -13.34 8.50 -1.29
N LEU A 55 -12.41 9.41 -1.59
CA LEU A 55 -11.42 9.25 -2.67
C LEU A 55 -10.06 8.76 -2.15
N GLY A 56 -9.58 9.32 -1.06
CA GLY A 56 -8.27 8.94 -0.51
C GLY A 56 -8.24 7.53 0.02
N SER A 57 -9.35 7.03 0.56
CA SER A 57 -9.50 5.65 1.03
C SER A 57 -9.17 4.61 -0.06
N PRO A 58 -9.84 4.58 -1.23
CA PRO A 58 -9.48 3.64 -2.29
C PRO A 58 -8.09 3.90 -2.88
N ILE A 59 -7.66 5.17 -3.00
CA ILE A 59 -6.31 5.50 -3.52
C ILE A 59 -5.22 4.89 -2.62
N ALA A 60 -5.32 5.10 -1.30
CA ALA A 60 -4.38 4.55 -0.33
C ALA A 60 -4.32 3.01 -0.40
N MET A 61 -5.50 2.36 -0.50
CA MET A 61 -5.61 0.92 -0.62
C MET A 61 -4.90 0.39 -1.87
N TYR A 62 -5.16 1.00 -3.03
CA TYR A 62 -4.57 0.54 -4.29
C TYR A 62 -3.07 0.82 -4.37
N LEU A 63 -2.58 1.96 -3.87
CA LEU A 63 -1.14 2.25 -3.84
C LEU A 63 -0.39 1.29 -2.91
N ALA A 64 -0.97 0.96 -1.75
CA ALA A 64 -0.40 -0.02 -0.84
C ALA A 64 -0.36 -1.42 -1.47
N ALA A 65 -1.45 -1.81 -2.15
CA ALA A 65 -1.55 -3.08 -2.86
C ALA A 65 -0.59 -3.17 -4.07
N ALA A 66 -0.39 -2.07 -4.79
CA ALA A 66 0.57 -1.96 -5.90
C ALA A 66 2.02 -2.11 -5.44
N GLY A 67 2.29 -1.87 -4.14
CA GLY A 67 3.63 -1.98 -3.57
C GLY A 67 4.36 -0.66 -3.48
N VAL A 68 3.66 0.48 -3.39
CA VAL A 68 4.30 1.75 -3.03
C VAL A 68 4.96 1.61 -1.66
N GLY A 69 6.24 1.96 -1.55
CA GLY A 69 7.02 1.72 -0.33
C GLY A 69 6.68 2.63 0.83
N THR A 70 6.38 3.91 0.56
CA THR A 70 5.97 4.85 1.61
C THR A 70 4.69 5.58 1.21
N LEU A 71 3.66 5.47 2.05
CA LEU A 71 2.45 6.28 1.96
C LEU A 71 2.35 7.17 3.19
N GLY A 72 2.44 8.48 3.00
CA GLY A 72 2.01 9.46 3.98
C GLY A 72 0.53 9.73 3.79
N ILE A 73 -0.24 9.80 4.88
CA ILE A 73 -1.65 10.17 4.83
C ILE A 73 -1.91 11.23 5.90
N VAL A 74 -2.54 12.33 5.47
CA VAL A 74 -2.93 13.45 6.33
C VAL A 74 -4.44 13.61 6.21
N ASP A 75 -5.14 13.42 7.33
CA ASP A 75 -6.57 13.65 7.45
C ASP A 75 -6.88 14.09 8.88
N PHE A 76 -7.76 15.08 9.03
CA PHE A 76 -8.13 15.68 10.30
C PHE A 76 -9.54 15.27 10.75
N ASP A 77 -10.26 14.52 9.92
CA ASP A 77 -11.62 14.08 10.21
C ASP A 77 -11.64 12.84 11.12
N VAL A 78 -12.81 12.62 11.72
CA VAL A 78 -13.15 11.45 12.52
C VAL A 78 -14.05 10.53 11.69
N VAL A 79 -13.86 9.22 11.85
CA VAL A 79 -14.70 8.21 11.21
C VAL A 79 -16.13 8.34 11.74
N ASP A 80 -17.09 8.44 10.83
CA ASP A 80 -18.51 8.55 11.12
C ASP A 80 -19.31 7.48 10.36
N TYR A 81 -20.41 7.01 10.95
CA TYR A 81 -21.30 6.01 10.34
C TYR A 81 -21.78 6.43 8.95
N SER A 82 -22.13 7.70 8.75
CA SER A 82 -22.62 8.27 7.49
C SER A 82 -21.54 8.32 6.39
N ASN A 83 -20.30 7.95 6.70
CA ASN A 83 -19.17 7.96 5.78
C ASN A 83 -18.66 6.56 5.40
N LEU A 84 -19.05 5.52 6.12
CA LEU A 84 -18.54 4.15 5.95
C LEU A 84 -18.81 3.56 4.56
N GLN A 85 -19.90 3.96 3.89
CA GLN A 85 -20.25 3.50 2.54
C GLN A 85 -19.24 3.93 1.47
N ARG A 86 -18.41 4.95 1.74
CA ARG A 86 -17.39 5.46 0.79
C ARG A 86 -15.98 5.45 1.35
N GLN A 87 -15.80 5.44 2.67
CA GLN A 87 -14.49 5.33 3.32
C GLN A 87 -14.15 3.86 3.63
N ILE A 88 -13.96 3.08 2.57
CA ILE A 88 -13.84 1.61 2.60
C ILE A 88 -12.66 1.05 3.42
N ILE A 89 -11.69 1.88 3.80
CA ILE A 89 -10.58 1.48 4.68
C ILE A 89 -10.97 1.44 6.16
N HIS A 90 -12.14 1.99 6.53
CA HIS A 90 -12.62 2.02 7.92
C HIS A 90 -13.71 0.99 8.15
N ARG A 91 -13.81 0.54 9.40
CA ARG A 91 -14.87 -0.37 9.86
C ARG A 91 -15.78 0.35 10.85
N THR A 92 -16.93 -0.24 11.11
CA THR A 92 -17.84 0.22 12.17
C THR A 92 -17.14 0.36 13.53
N THR A 93 -16.16 -0.50 13.81
CA THR A 93 -15.33 -0.47 15.03
C THR A 93 -14.38 0.72 15.11
N ASP A 94 -14.25 1.50 14.03
CA ASP A 94 -13.38 2.67 13.95
C ASP A 94 -14.15 3.98 14.11
N VAL A 95 -15.48 3.95 14.16
CA VAL A 95 -16.29 5.16 14.41
C VAL A 95 -15.85 5.85 15.69
N GLY A 96 -15.73 7.18 15.62
CA GLY A 96 -15.23 8.01 16.72
C GLY A 96 -13.70 8.06 16.84
N LYS A 97 -12.96 7.31 16.01
CA LYS A 97 -11.50 7.44 15.88
C LYS A 97 -11.16 8.41 14.75
N TYR A 98 -10.04 9.10 14.86
CA TYR A 98 -9.48 9.84 13.73
C TYR A 98 -9.23 8.91 12.54
N ILE A 99 -9.54 9.41 11.36
CA ILE A 99 -9.39 8.68 10.08
C ILE A 99 -7.96 8.14 9.93
N TRP A 100 -6.93 8.90 10.36
CA TRP A 100 -5.57 8.37 10.45
C TRP A 100 -4.86 8.83 11.72
N ARG A 101 -4.17 7.89 12.38
CA ARG A 101 -3.45 8.15 13.62
C ARG A 101 -2.10 7.45 13.62
N LYS A 102 -1.01 8.20 13.81
CA LYS A 102 0.26 7.62 14.28
C LYS A 102 0.19 7.45 15.78
N LYS A 103 0.82 6.40 16.31
CA LYS A 103 0.72 6.01 17.74
C LYS A 103 1.03 7.18 18.71
N ASN A 104 1.79 8.20 18.28
CA ASN A 104 2.27 9.32 19.09
C ASN A 104 2.10 10.73 18.47
N ASP A 105 1.31 10.92 17.40
CA ASP A 105 1.10 12.27 16.84
C ASP A 105 -0.30 12.37 16.19
N THR A 106 -0.99 13.49 16.41
CA THR A 106 -2.46 13.56 16.30
C THR A 106 -2.99 13.69 14.88
N ASN A 107 -2.16 14.02 13.87
CA ASN A 107 -2.70 14.49 12.58
C ASN A 107 -1.96 13.99 11.32
N HIS A 108 -1.01 13.06 11.45
CA HIS A 108 -0.32 12.49 10.29
C HIS A 108 0.01 11.02 10.52
N TYR A 109 -0.18 10.19 9.49
CA TYR A 109 0.23 8.79 9.51
C TYR A 109 1.22 8.51 8.38
N ILE A 110 2.26 7.75 8.68
CA ILE A 110 3.21 7.27 7.67
C ILE A 110 3.12 5.75 7.68
N TYR A 111 2.53 5.21 6.62
CA TYR A 111 2.58 3.80 6.29
C TYR A 111 3.87 3.53 5.51
N THR A 112 4.70 2.63 6.02
CA THR A 112 5.79 2.05 5.25
C THR A 112 5.41 0.62 4.91
N ASN A 113 5.46 0.27 3.63
CA ASN A 113 5.22 -1.07 3.13
C ASN A 113 6.44 -1.97 3.44
N SER A 114 6.80 -2.10 4.71
CA SER A 114 7.51 -3.29 5.16
C SER A 114 6.44 -4.37 5.28
N LEU A 115 6.74 -5.60 4.84
CA LEU A 115 5.77 -6.70 4.73
C LEU A 115 5.08 -7.13 6.05
N ALA A 116 5.15 -6.33 7.12
CA ALA A 116 4.70 -6.62 8.47
C ALA A 116 3.39 -5.91 8.91
N SER A 117 2.84 -4.94 8.15
CA SER A 117 1.83 -4.01 8.70
C SER A 117 0.48 -3.94 7.99
N LEU A 118 0.03 -5.02 7.34
CA LEU A 118 -1.35 -5.16 6.84
C LEU A 118 -1.99 -6.44 7.39
N HIS A 119 -2.30 -6.42 8.68
CA HIS A 119 -3.30 -7.27 9.34
C HIS A 119 -4.00 -6.44 10.43
#